data_AF-A0A1I3EJ72-F1
#
_entry.id   AF-A0A1I3EJ72-F1
#
_cell.length_a   1.000
_cell.length_b   1.000
_cell.length_c   1.000
_cell.angle_alpha   90.00
_cell.angle_beta   90.00
_cell.angle_gamma   90.00
#
_symmetry.space_group_name_H-M   'P 1'
#
loop_
_entity.id
_entity.type
_entity.pdbx_description
1 polymer ?
#
loop_
_entity_poly.entity_id
_entity_poly.type
_entity_poly.pdbx_seq_one_letter_code
_entity_poly.pdbx_strand_id
1 'polypeptide(L)'
;MDEWMCENTNNIEKELSENLLRVFEVKKVIESLQNILNNIGISHLVIMLDDVSEIDDSALKMFIDTIVAPLNNWSNEFIKFKIAFYPNRVYNGKIDPGKIDIINLDFYNLYSEFDVNKMEENAAGFTKRLLDNRFKYYNIDLLDFIDDKMSANEVYSLFFKTSMNVPRIIGYLLSYLHQSNVIYDKKIGKLDIENAAMKYYEKNIEAFFDASTYCLLSLEEKRDVEQLNKLKNAIVEKAKGIKRQILSGELSGEYSKMFPCSSHFHVLQEEGKYLASLELNHFISKYEELSNKDGKKVNVYCLNYGLAKKNNIIWGKPSGGEYSKYFVGRPFNYSSLILNQLRELKKIHCTNEQCGRIFSEQDLTGLEFTKFKCPNCNGKVIIETIIDDEFLDDEDNIGQLRKLTVNELKIVIELNDKNDYVFAKDLAGEVDMSPQSIGWVAKKLANDHIVERKKKGQLYGYILTDYGRSYCKKRMS
;
A
#
# COMPACT_ATOMS: atom_id res chain seq x y z
N MET A 1 5.42 2.97 -34.02
CA MET A 1 6.88 3.14 -33.92
C MET A 1 7.33 2.74 -32.53
N ASP A 2 6.61 3.15 -31.49
CA ASP A 2 6.89 2.75 -30.09
C ASP A 2 6.72 1.24 -29.79
N GLU A 3 5.72 0.55 -30.35
CA GLU A 3 5.57 -0.93 -30.16
C GLU A 3 6.68 -1.75 -30.84
N TRP A 4 7.11 -1.35 -32.03
CA TRP A 4 8.20 -2.02 -32.76
C TRP A 4 9.55 -1.75 -32.10
N MET A 5 9.72 -0.56 -31.51
CA MET A 5 10.89 -0.23 -30.69
C MET A 5 10.85 -1.00 -29.35
N CYS A 6 9.70 -1.16 -28.71
CA CYS A 6 9.56 -1.92 -27.46
C CYS A 6 9.77 -3.44 -27.67
N GLU A 7 9.28 -4.02 -28.76
CA GLU A 7 9.57 -5.41 -29.15
C GLU A 7 11.06 -5.61 -29.47
N ASN A 8 11.70 -4.70 -30.19
CA ASN A 8 13.14 -4.76 -30.44
C ASN A 8 13.95 -4.59 -29.15
N THR A 9 13.53 -3.70 -28.24
CA THR A 9 14.24 -3.47 -26.98
C THR A 9 14.14 -4.70 -26.07
N ASN A 10 12.96 -5.31 -25.99
CA ASN A 10 12.76 -6.60 -25.28
C ASN A 10 13.58 -7.76 -25.88
N ASN A 11 13.75 -7.80 -27.21
CA ASN A 11 14.59 -8.80 -27.86
C ASN A 11 16.08 -8.58 -27.58
N ILE A 12 16.54 -7.32 -27.64
CA ILE A 12 17.92 -6.95 -27.32
C ILE A 12 18.22 -7.25 -25.85
N GLU A 13 17.31 -6.95 -24.93
CA GLU A 13 17.47 -7.27 -23.50
C GLU A 13 17.55 -8.77 -23.23
N LYS A 14 16.72 -9.59 -23.91
CA LYS A 14 16.83 -11.05 -23.84
C LYS A 14 18.16 -11.55 -24.37
N GLU A 15 18.59 -11.05 -25.52
CA GLU A 15 19.85 -11.45 -26.14
C GLU A 15 21.06 -11.04 -25.28
N LEU A 16 21.02 -9.85 -24.69
CA LEU A 16 22.02 -9.38 -23.72
C LEU A 16 22.04 -10.22 -22.45
N SER A 17 20.88 -10.58 -21.91
CA SER A 17 20.77 -11.44 -20.72
C SER A 17 21.33 -12.83 -20.99
N GLU A 18 21.00 -13.43 -22.14
CA GLU A 18 21.55 -14.72 -22.56
C GLU A 18 23.06 -14.66 -22.79
N ASN A 19 23.55 -13.57 -23.39
CA ASN A 19 24.98 -13.33 -23.57
C ASN A 19 25.69 -13.15 -22.22
N LEU A 20 25.11 -12.41 -21.27
CA LEU A 20 25.63 -12.27 -19.91
C LEU A 20 25.76 -13.63 -19.22
N LEU A 21 24.71 -14.46 -19.26
CA LEU A 21 24.73 -15.79 -18.66
C LEU A 21 25.82 -16.69 -19.24
N ARG A 22 26.09 -16.58 -20.55
CA ARG A 22 27.17 -17.31 -21.23
C ARG A 22 28.56 -16.76 -20.89
N VAL A 23 28.73 -15.45 -20.93
CA VAL A 23 30.03 -14.77 -20.69
C VAL A 23 30.51 -14.99 -19.25
N PHE A 24 29.60 -14.96 -18.27
CA PHE A 24 29.97 -15.15 -16.87
C PHE A 24 30.09 -16.62 -16.45
N GLU A 25 29.84 -17.58 -17.36
CA GLU A 25 29.84 -19.02 -17.07
C GLU A 25 29.14 -19.35 -15.73
N VAL A 26 27.97 -18.74 -15.48
CA VAL A 26 27.32 -18.69 -14.16
C VAL A 26 27.21 -20.08 -13.52
N LYS A 27 26.97 -21.11 -14.32
CA LYS A 27 26.95 -22.51 -13.86
C LYS A 27 28.27 -22.95 -13.20
N LYS A 28 29.42 -22.66 -13.79
CA LYS A 28 30.73 -23.00 -13.20
C LYS A 28 30.99 -22.23 -11.91
N VAL A 29 30.52 -20.99 -11.84
CA VAL A 29 30.58 -20.19 -10.60
C VAL A 29 29.76 -20.84 -9.49
N ILE A 30 28.52 -21.26 -9.80
CA ILE A 30 27.67 -21.99 -8.84
C ILE A 30 28.34 -23.29 -8.39
N GLU A 31 28.85 -24.11 -9.31
CA GLU A 31 29.53 -25.38 -8.99
C GLU A 31 30.77 -25.14 -8.10
N SER A 32 31.55 -24.11 -8.40
CA SER A 32 32.73 -23.74 -7.60
C SER A 32 32.33 -23.29 -6.20
N LEU A 33 31.31 -22.44 -6.08
CA LEU A 33 30.76 -21.98 -4.81
C LEU A 33 30.23 -23.15 -3.98
N GLN A 34 29.48 -24.05 -4.61
CA GLN A 34 28.94 -25.26 -3.99
C GLN A 34 30.05 -26.16 -3.45
N ASN A 35 31.11 -26.38 -4.22
CA ASN A 35 32.27 -27.17 -3.77
C ASN A 35 32.97 -26.55 -2.55
N ILE A 36 33.17 -25.23 -2.56
CA ILE A 36 33.79 -24.52 -1.43
C ILE A 36 32.91 -24.64 -0.17
N LEU A 37 31.61 -24.38 -0.30
CA LEU A 37 30.69 -24.37 0.85
C LEU A 37 30.45 -25.79 1.39
N ASN A 38 30.39 -26.81 0.52
CA ASN A 38 30.30 -28.21 0.93
C ASN A 38 31.52 -28.65 1.76
N ASN A 39 32.72 -28.19 1.42
CA ASN A 39 33.94 -28.49 2.20
C ASN A 39 33.90 -27.94 3.63
N ILE A 40 33.05 -26.95 3.91
CA ILE A 40 32.84 -26.35 5.23
C ILE A 40 31.56 -26.91 5.89
N GLY A 41 30.89 -27.88 5.27
CA GLY A 41 29.68 -28.53 5.78
C GLY A 41 28.37 -27.80 5.47
N ILE A 42 28.38 -26.81 4.57
CA ILE A 42 27.19 -26.06 4.16
C ILE A 42 26.61 -26.69 2.90
N SER A 43 25.43 -27.29 3.03
CA SER A 43 24.75 -28.04 1.95
C SER A 43 23.71 -27.22 1.17
N HIS A 44 23.28 -26.07 1.70
CA HIS A 44 22.28 -25.20 1.08
C HIS A 44 22.61 -23.74 1.35
N LEU A 45 22.35 -22.89 0.36
CA LEU A 45 22.41 -21.44 0.46
C LEU A 45 21.00 -20.87 0.31
N VAL A 46 20.47 -20.28 1.40
CA VAL A 46 19.18 -19.60 1.38
C VAL A 46 19.38 -18.11 1.19
N ILE A 47 18.88 -17.56 0.10
CA ILE A 47 18.90 -16.13 -0.21
C ILE A 47 17.53 -15.55 0.08
N MET A 48 17.47 -14.61 1.02
CA MET A 48 16.24 -13.89 1.37
C MET A 48 16.26 -12.53 0.68
N LEU A 49 15.23 -12.27 -0.11
CA LEU A 49 15.07 -11.02 -0.85
C LEU A 49 13.80 -10.33 -0.36
N ASP A 50 13.98 -9.17 0.26
CA ASP A 50 12.89 -8.29 0.69
C ASP A 50 12.70 -7.15 -0.31
N ASP A 51 11.52 -6.54 -0.34
CA ASP A 51 11.19 -5.37 -1.18
C ASP A 51 11.45 -5.53 -2.69
N VAL A 52 11.50 -6.76 -3.19
CA VAL A 52 11.69 -7.05 -4.63
C VAL A 52 10.56 -6.45 -5.46
N SER A 53 9.37 -6.33 -4.88
CA SER A 53 8.24 -5.66 -5.52
C SER A 53 8.30 -4.14 -5.47
N GLU A 54 9.35 -3.48 -4.99
CA GLU A 54 9.47 -2.01 -5.02
C GLU A 54 10.23 -1.49 -6.24
N ILE A 55 11.07 -2.31 -6.87
CA ILE A 55 11.78 -1.93 -8.09
C ILE A 55 10.82 -1.82 -9.28
N ASP A 56 11.23 -1.10 -10.33
CA ASP A 56 10.42 -0.95 -11.54
C ASP A 56 10.15 -2.30 -12.23
N ASP A 57 9.04 -2.40 -12.95
CA ASP A 57 8.59 -3.68 -13.53
C ASP A 57 9.58 -4.24 -14.56
N SER A 58 10.31 -3.40 -15.29
CA SER A 58 11.37 -3.82 -16.22
C SER A 58 12.56 -4.40 -15.47
N ALA A 59 13.06 -3.72 -14.45
CA ALA A 59 14.16 -4.18 -13.61
C ALA A 59 13.78 -5.45 -12.86
N LEU A 60 12.54 -5.56 -12.38
CA LEU A 60 12.03 -6.77 -11.76
C LEU A 60 12.12 -7.96 -12.70
N LYS A 61 11.60 -7.83 -13.92
CA LYS A 61 11.65 -8.91 -14.92
C LYS A 61 13.09 -9.28 -15.24
N MET A 62 13.94 -8.29 -15.51
CA MET A 62 15.35 -8.50 -15.80
C MET A 62 16.06 -9.21 -14.63
N PHE A 63 15.81 -8.78 -13.38
CA PHE A 63 16.43 -9.36 -12.19
C PHE A 63 16.00 -10.83 -11.99
N ILE A 64 14.71 -11.12 -12.11
CA ILE A 64 14.21 -12.49 -11.97
C ILE A 64 14.76 -13.39 -13.09
N ASP A 65 14.74 -12.93 -14.34
CA ASP A 65 15.17 -13.74 -15.49
C ASP A 65 16.68 -13.94 -15.56
N THR A 66 17.47 -12.97 -15.09
CA THR A 66 18.94 -13.01 -15.18
C THR A 66 19.60 -13.60 -13.95
N ILE A 67 18.99 -13.44 -12.76
CA ILE A 67 19.60 -13.84 -11.49
C ILE A 67 18.80 -14.97 -10.83
N VAL A 68 17.53 -14.72 -10.49
CA VAL A 68 16.77 -15.66 -9.64
C VAL A 68 16.48 -16.97 -10.36
N ALA A 69 15.92 -16.94 -11.56
CA ALA A 69 15.56 -18.13 -12.32
C ALA A 69 16.77 -18.99 -12.70
N PRO A 70 17.89 -18.43 -13.21
CA PRO A 70 19.10 -19.20 -13.49
C PRO A 70 19.71 -19.83 -12.24
N LEU A 71 19.86 -19.08 -11.13
CA LEU A 71 20.41 -19.61 -9.89
C LEU A 71 19.52 -20.71 -9.28
N ASN A 72 18.20 -20.56 -9.34
CA ASN A 72 17.26 -21.59 -8.89
C ASN A 72 17.37 -22.85 -9.75
N ASN A 73 17.38 -22.69 -11.08
CA ASN A 73 17.29 -23.81 -12.01
C ASN A 73 18.62 -24.57 -12.18
N TRP A 74 19.77 -23.90 -12.06
CA TRP A 74 21.08 -24.50 -12.33
C TRP A 74 21.85 -24.93 -11.10
N SER A 75 21.38 -24.60 -9.89
CA SER A 75 22.07 -24.94 -8.64
C SER A 75 21.78 -26.34 -8.10
N ASN A 76 20.94 -27.15 -8.78
CA ASN A 76 20.56 -28.48 -8.31
C ASN A 76 20.11 -28.48 -6.84
N GLU A 77 19.16 -27.62 -6.49
CA GLU A 77 18.62 -27.44 -5.14
C GLU A 77 19.57 -26.80 -4.10
N PHE A 78 20.82 -26.51 -4.46
CA PHE A 78 21.78 -25.87 -3.56
C PHE A 78 21.37 -24.45 -3.18
N ILE A 79 20.91 -23.64 -4.13
CA ILE A 79 20.46 -22.26 -3.88
C ILE A 79 18.94 -22.25 -3.77
N LYS A 80 18.43 -21.71 -2.66
CA LYS A 80 17.01 -21.53 -2.40
C LYS A 80 16.69 -20.06 -2.19
N PHE A 81 15.64 -19.58 -2.84
CA PHE A 81 15.17 -18.21 -2.66
C PHE A 81 13.96 -18.16 -1.74
N LYS A 82 13.94 -17.16 -0.86
CA LYS A 82 12.74 -16.70 -0.17
C LYS A 82 12.54 -15.25 -0.55
N ILE A 83 11.48 -14.98 -1.30
CA ILE A 83 11.23 -13.65 -1.87
C ILE A 83 9.91 -13.13 -1.36
N ALA A 84 9.92 -11.92 -0.80
CA ALA A 84 8.70 -11.20 -0.46
C ALA A 84 8.19 -10.46 -1.70
N PHE A 85 6.91 -10.67 -2.04
CA PHE A 85 6.25 -9.99 -3.14
C PHE A 85 4.96 -9.33 -2.68
N TYR A 86 4.64 -8.16 -3.25
CA TYR A 86 3.27 -7.66 -3.25
C TYR A 86 2.41 -8.54 -4.18
N PRO A 87 1.18 -8.94 -3.79
CA PRO A 87 0.38 -9.92 -4.52
C PRO A 87 0.20 -9.63 -6.02
N ASN A 88 0.13 -8.35 -6.40
CA ASN A 88 -0.08 -7.92 -7.78
C ASN A 88 1.22 -7.60 -8.55
N ARG A 89 2.40 -7.79 -7.92
CA ARG A 89 3.72 -7.51 -8.51
C ARG A 89 4.60 -8.76 -8.55
N VAL A 90 3.99 -9.93 -8.68
CA VAL A 90 4.68 -11.22 -8.77
C VAL A 90 5.08 -11.49 -10.22
N TYR A 91 6.37 -11.75 -10.44
CA TYR A 91 6.89 -12.24 -11.71
C TYR A 91 7.82 -13.43 -11.45
N ASN A 92 7.44 -14.61 -11.93
CA ASN A 92 8.14 -15.87 -11.64
C ASN A 92 9.23 -16.23 -12.67
N GLY A 93 9.35 -15.48 -13.77
CA GLY A 93 10.26 -15.79 -14.88
C GLY A 93 10.09 -17.22 -15.40
N LYS A 94 11.21 -17.86 -15.76
CA LYS A 94 11.26 -19.26 -16.24
C LYS A 94 11.41 -20.29 -15.10
N ILE A 95 10.80 -20.03 -13.95
CA ILE A 95 10.73 -20.99 -12.85
C ILE A 95 9.41 -21.78 -12.98
N ASP A 96 9.49 -23.10 -12.83
CA ASP A 96 8.31 -23.96 -12.81
C ASP A 96 7.40 -23.58 -11.62
N PRO A 97 6.15 -23.15 -11.84
CA PRO A 97 5.23 -22.80 -10.76
C PRO A 97 5.02 -23.93 -9.75
N GLY A 98 5.13 -25.20 -10.16
CA GLY A 98 5.00 -26.34 -9.26
C GLY A 98 6.16 -26.50 -8.27
N LYS A 99 7.26 -25.74 -8.46
CA LYS A 99 8.42 -25.72 -7.55
C LYS A 99 8.42 -24.51 -6.61
N ILE A 100 7.39 -23.67 -6.69
CA ILE A 100 7.29 -22.44 -5.91
C ILE A 100 6.30 -22.68 -4.77
N ASP A 101 6.80 -22.67 -3.54
CA ASP A 101 5.96 -22.62 -2.35
C ASP A 101 5.53 -21.17 -2.08
N ILE A 102 4.22 -20.91 -2.15
CA ILE A 102 3.65 -19.58 -1.89
C ILE A 102 3.07 -19.57 -0.48
N ILE A 103 3.49 -18.60 0.32
CA ILE A 103 2.93 -18.34 1.65
C ILE A 103 2.31 -16.94 1.60
N ASN A 104 0.98 -16.87 1.65
CA ASN A 104 0.28 -15.60 1.75
C ASN A 104 0.41 -15.04 3.17
N LEU A 105 0.74 -13.76 3.30
CA LEU A 105 0.87 -13.08 4.60
C LEU A 105 -0.36 -12.26 4.98
N ASP A 106 -1.29 -12.04 4.03
CA ASP A 106 -2.55 -11.35 4.30
C ASP A 106 -3.41 -12.16 5.26
N PHE A 107 -3.95 -11.50 6.29
CA PHE A 107 -4.74 -12.17 7.34
C PHE A 107 -5.93 -12.93 6.77
N TYR A 108 -6.54 -12.43 5.69
CA TYR A 108 -7.63 -13.13 5.01
C TYR A 108 -7.13 -14.49 4.53
N ASN A 109 -6.16 -14.53 3.63
CA ASN A 109 -5.65 -15.80 3.08
C ASN A 109 -5.11 -16.72 4.19
N LEU A 110 -4.41 -16.17 5.18
CA LEU A 110 -3.86 -16.94 6.31
C LEU A 110 -4.92 -17.64 7.16
N TYR A 111 -6.09 -17.03 7.37
CA TYR A 111 -7.08 -17.53 8.33
C TYR A 111 -8.40 -17.99 7.69
N SER A 112 -8.71 -17.51 6.49
CA SER A 112 -9.92 -17.91 5.75
C SER A 112 -9.81 -19.29 5.12
N GLU A 113 -8.59 -19.75 4.80
CA GLU A 113 -8.35 -21.09 4.25
C GLU A 113 -8.79 -22.19 5.22
N PHE A 114 -8.71 -21.94 6.53
CA PHE A 114 -9.05 -22.92 7.56
C PHE A 114 -10.51 -22.83 8.03
N ASP A 115 -11.01 -21.62 8.31
CA ASP A 115 -12.41 -21.38 8.71
C ASP A 115 -12.79 -19.90 8.51
N VAL A 116 -13.52 -19.61 7.43
CA VAL A 116 -14.01 -18.26 7.09
C VAL A 116 -14.82 -17.64 8.23
N ASN A 117 -15.60 -18.43 8.98
CA ASN A 117 -16.46 -17.90 10.05
C ASN A 117 -15.67 -17.48 11.30
N LYS A 118 -14.45 -18.01 11.46
CA LYS A 118 -13.54 -17.68 12.57
C LYS A 118 -12.36 -16.81 12.14
N MET A 119 -12.38 -16.29 10.91
CA MET A 119 -11.28 -15.49 10.37
C MET A 119 -10.96 -14.28 11.28
N GLU A 120 -11.97 -13.50 11.70
CA GLU A 120 -11.78 -12.38 12.63
C GLU A 120 -11.24 -12.82 14.00
N GLU A 121 -11.73 -13.94 14.54
CA GLU A 121 -11.30 -14.49 15.83
C GLU A 121 -9.84 -14.94 15.75
N ASN A 122 -9.45 -15.63 14.69
CA ASN A 122 -8.09 -16.07 14.43
C ASN A 122 -7.13 -14.89 14.23
N ALA A 123 -7.56 -13.87 13.49
CA ALA A 123 -6.79 -12.65 13.26
C ALA A 123 -6.56 -11.85 14.57
N ALA A 124 -7.59 -11.72 15.40
CA ALA A 124 -7.48 -11.16 16.75
C ALA A 124 -6.58 -12.03 17.65
N GLY A 125 -6.68 -13.36 17.54
CA GLY A 125 -5.82 -14.31 18.25
C GLY A 125 -4.34 -14.19 17.89
N PHE A 126 -4.01 -13.91 16.63
CA PHE A 126 -2.64 -13.57 16.24
C PHE A 126 -2.18 -12.26 16.87
N THR A 127 -3.00 -11.22 16.81
CA THR A 127 -2.71 -9.91 17.41
C THR A 127 -2.42 -10.05 18.89
N LYS A 128 -3.22 -10.88 19.59
CA LYS A 128 -2.97 -11.27 20.98
C LYS A 128 -1.60 -11.91 21.17
N ARG A 129 -1.28 -12.99 20.44
CA ARG A 129 0.02 -13.67 20.57
C ARG A 129 1.20 -12.73 20.30
N LEU A 130 1.08 -11.86 19.30
CA LEU A 130 2.11 -10.88 18.95
C LEU A 130 2.37 -9.92 20.12
N LEU A 131 1.30 -9.32 20.66
CA LEU A 131 1.39 -8.37 21.76
C LEU A 131 1.85 -9.05 23.04
N ASP A 132 1.25 -10.19 23.42
CA ASP A 132 1.61 -10.93 24.64
C ASP A 132 3.08 -11.32 24.63
N ASN A 133 3.60 -11.85 23.50
CA ASN A 133 5.02 -12.20 23.39
C ASN A 133 5.92 -10.98 23.52
N ARG A 134 5.53 -9.85 22.91
CA ARG A 134 6.33 -8.61 22.95
C ARG A 134 6.35 -7.98 24.35
N PHE A 135 5.20 -7.91 25.01
CA PHE A 135 5.08 -7.36 26.36
C PHE A 135 5.75 -8.27 27.41
N LYS A 136 5.63 -9.59 27.25
CA LYS A 136 6.33 -10.58 28.08
C LYS A 136 7.86 -10.45 28.01
N TYR A 137 8.43 -10.11 26.85
CA TYR A 137 9.86 -9.84 26.73
C TYR A 137 10.34 -8.73 27.69
N TYR A 138 9.48 -7.74 27.95
CA TYR A 138 9.75 -6.65 28.89
C TYR A 138 9.19 -6.90 30.30
N ASN A 139 8.67 -8.11 30.57
CA ASN A 139 8.06 -8.50 31.85
C ASN A 139 6.94 -7.54 32.32
N ILE A 140 6.10 -7.11 31.39
CA ILE A 140 4.92 -6.27 31.61
C ILE A 140 3.70 -6.90 30.93
N ASP A 141 2.49 -6.54 31.36
CA ASP A 141 1.24 -6.91 30.70
C ASP A 141 0.64 -5.68 29.98
N LEU A 142 0.13 -5.87 28.77
CA LEU A 142 -0.60 -4.82 28.05
C LEU A 142 -1.87 -4.42 28.81
N LEU A 143 -2.56 -5.39 29.42
CA LEU A 143 -3.84 -5.16 30.09
C LEU A 143 -3.70 -4.26 31.31
N ASP A 144 -2.51 -4.17 31.91
CA ASP A 144 -2.19 -3.22 32.99
C ASP A 144 -2.34 -1.76 32.55
N PHE A 145 -2.34 -1.47 31.25
CA PHE A 145 -2.50 -0.11 30.72
C PHE A 145 -3.91 0.16 30.18
N ILE A 146 -4.79 -0.84 30.12
CA ILE A 146 -6.13 -0.72 29.55
C ILE A 146 -7.17 -0.36 30.63
N ASP A 147 -8.21 0.39 30.24
CA ASP A 147 -9.40 0.66 31.06
C ASP A 147 -10.17 -0.64 31.36
N ASP A 148 -10.46 -0.89 32.64
CA ASP A 148 -11.12 -2.10 33.13
C ASP A 148 -12.51 -2.36 32.51
N LYS A 149 -13.12 -1.34 31.89
CA LYS A 149 -14.38 -1.48 31.14
C LYS A 149 -14.23 -2.26 29.83
N MET A 150 -13.02 -2.45 29.33
CA MET A 150 -12.75 -3.23 28.12
C MET A 150 -12.32 -4.64 28.49
N SER A 151 -12.95 -5.64 27.89
CA SER A 151 -12.46 -7.01 27.98
C SER A 151 -11.21 -7.20 27.12
N ALA A 152 -10.34 -8.14 27.52
CA ALA A 152 -9.13 -8.46 26.75
C ALA A 152 -9.43 -8.79 25.28
N ASN A 153 -10.51 -9.54 25.01
CA ASN A 153 -10.91 -9.87 23.65
C ASN A 153 -11.28 -8.63 22.84
N GLU A 154 -12.01 -7.67 23.41
CA GLU A 154 -12.33 -6.40 22.74
C GLU A 154 -11.07 -5.59 22.42
N VAL A 155 -10.08 -5.59 23.31
CA VAL A 155 -8.79 -4.91 23.09
C VAL A 155 -8.07 -5.50 21.87
N TYR A 156 -7.85 -6.82 21.86
CA TYR A 156 -7.12 -7.46 20.76
C TYR A 156 -7.88 -7.39 19.43
N SER A 157 -9.21 -7.54 19.46
CA SER A 157 -10.05 -7.35 18.28
C SER A 157 -9.99 -5.91 17.77
N LEU A 158 -9.91 -4.91 18.65
CA LEU A 158 -9.78 -3.52 18.24
C LEU A 158 -8.41 -3.25 17.63
N PHE A 159 -7.32 -3.72 18.25
CA PHE A 159 -5.98 -3.62 17.68
C PHE A 159 -5.89 -4.28 16.31
N PHE A 160 -6.49 -5.46 16.13
CA PHE A 160 -6.66 -6.08 14.82
C PHE A 160 -7.36 -5.13 13.86
N LYS A 161 -8.58 -4.66 14.17
CA LYS A 161 -9.37 -3.81 13.25
C LYS A 161 -8.66 -2.50 12.89
N THR A 162 -7.88 -1.93 13.81
CA THR A 162 -7.14 -0.69 13.58
C THR A 162 -5.83 -0.89 12.81
N SER A 163 -5.33 -2.11 12.70
CA SER A 163 -4.01 -2.41 12.10
C SER A 163 -4.02 -3.43 10.97
N MET A 164 -5.09 -4.20 10.81
CA MET A 164 -5.17 -5.38 9.95
C MET A 164 -4.00 -6.34 10.11
N ASN A 165 -3.61 -6.61 11.36
CA ASN A 165 -2.46 -7.44 11.74
C ASN A 165 -1.09 -6.90 11.28
N VAL A 166 -0.99 -5.68 10.75
CA VAL A 166 0.28 -5.09 10.33
C VAL A 166 1.07 -4.64 11.57
N PRO A 167 2.21 -5.29 11.91
CA PRO A 167 2.93 -5.01 13.15
C PRO A 167 3.47 -3.58 13.25
N ARG A 168 3.88 -3.00 12.11
CA ARG A 168 4.33 -1.59 12.04
C ARG A 168 3.24 -0.64 12.51
N ILE A 169 2.00 -0.81 12.04
CA ILE A 169 0.85 0.01 12.47
C ILE A 169 0.63 -0.16 13.97
N ILE A 170 0.63 -1.39 14.49
CA ILE A 170 0.50 -1.65 15.92
C ILE A 170 1.56 -0.89 16.74
N GLY A 171 2.82 -0.86 16.29
CA GLY A 171 3.89 -0.10 16.92
C GLY A 171 3.57 1.40 17.04
N TYR A 172 3.08 2.02 15.96
CA TYR A 172 2.63 3.41 15.98
C TYR A 172 1.47 3.64 16.95
N LEU A 173 0.47 2.76 16.94
CA LEU A 173 -0.66 2.86 17.86
C LEU A 173 -0.18 2.84 19.32
N LEU A 174 0.65 1.87 19.69
CA LEU A 174 1.21 1.77 21.05
C LEU A 174 2.04 3.01 21.42
N SER A 175 2.84 3.53 20.49
CA SER A 175 3.62 4.76 20.70
C SER A 175 2.72 5.97 20.96
N TYR A 176 1.66 6.15 20.16
CA TYR A 176 0.71 7.24 20.34
C TYR A 176 -0.07 7.11 21.64
N LEU A 177 -0.53 5.90 21.99
CA LEU A 177 -1.22 5.61 23.24
C LEU A 177 -0.32 5.86 24.46
N HIS A 178 0.96 5.50 24.37
CA HIS A 178 1.93 5.82 25.40
C HIS A 178 2.03 7.34 25.61
N GLN A 179 2.16 8.09 24.52
CA GLN A 179 2.28 9.55 24.55
C GLN A 179 1.02 10.26 25.05
N SER A 180 -0.18 9.76 24.71
CA SER A 180 -1.45 10.42 25.05
C SER A 180 -2.01 10.03 26.41
N ASN A 181 -1.74 8.80 26.87
CA ASN A 181 -2.36 8.24 28.07
C ASN A 181 -1.31 7.85 29.12
N VAL A 182 -0.40 6.94 28.77
CA VAL A 182 0.48 6.28 29.75
C VAL A 182 1.44 7.26 30.43
N ILE A 183 2.03 8.22 29.70
CA ILE A 183 2.91 9.26 30.29
C ILE A 183 2.19 10.09 31.37
N TYR A 184 0.86 10.20 31.28
CA TYR A 184 0.03 10.95 32.22
C TYR A 184 -0.68 10.06 33.25
N ASP A 185 -0.21 8.81 33.41
CA ASP A 185 -0.80 7.80 34.30
C ASP A 185 -2.30 7.56 34.05
N LYS A 186 -2.74 7.69 32.80
CA LYS A 186 -4.12 7.41 32.37
C LYS A 186 -4.21 6.02 31.74
N LYS A 187 -5.27 5.30 32.07
CA LYS A 187 -5.65 4.07 31.37
C LYS A 187 -6.08 4.37 29.93
N ILE A 188 -5.89 3.40 29.04
CA ILE A 188 -6.23 3.45 27.63
C ILE A 188 -7.64 2.90 27.44
N GLY A 189 -8.55 3.73 26.95
CA GLY A 189 -9.90 3.33 26.57
C GLY A 189 -10.05 3.07 25.07
N LYS A 190 -11.24 2.60 24.68
CA LYS A 190 -11.60 2.33 23.27
C LYS A 190 -11.38 3.54 22.37
N LEU A 191 -11.85 4.71 22.80
CA LEU A 191 -11.71 5.95 22.04
C LEU A 191 -10.24 6.35 21.81
N ASP A 192 -9.35 6.03 22.76
CA ASP A 192 -7.93 6.36 22.63
C ASP A 192 -7.29 5.53 21.53
N ILE A 193 -7.61 4.24 21.44
CA ILE A 193 -7.13 3.34 20.38
C ILE A 193 -7.67 3.80 19.01
N GLU A 194 -8.96 4.15 18.93
CA GLU A 194 -9.57 4.69 17.71
C GLU A 194 -8.92 6.01 17.27
N ASN A 195 -8.61 6.90 18.23
CA ASN A 195 -7.94 8.18 17.97
C ASN A 195 -6.47 7.97 17.56
N ALA A 196 -5.78 6.99 18.14
CA ALA A 196 -4.44 6.61 17.72
C ALA A 196 -4.42 6.10 16.26
N ALA A 197 -5.44 5.33 15.85
CA ALA A 197 -5.59 4.87 14.47
C ALA A 197 -5.86 6.03 13.50
N MET A 198 -6.72 6.98 13.90
CA MET A 198 -6.94 8.21 13.13
C MET A 198 -5.65 9.02 12.99
N LYS A 199 -4.92 9.21 14.10
CA LYS A 199 -3.63 9.91 14.13
C LYS A 199 -2.59 9.25 13.23
N TYR A 200 -2.50 7.92 13.24
CA TYR A 200 -1.64 7.17 12.30
C TYR A 200 -2.03 7.43 10.85
N TYR A 201 -3.31 7.32 10.51
CA TYR A 201 -3.77 7.59 9.15
C TYR A 201 -3.39 9.00 8.69
N GLU A 202 -3.62 10.02 9.52
CA GLU A 202 -3.33 11.41 9.17
C GLU A 202 -1.83 11.68 8.99
N LYS A 203 -0.99 11.10 9.85
CA LYS A 203 0.46 11.41 9.89
C LYS A 203 1.31 10.54 8.98
N ASN A 204 0.94 9.28 8.80
CA ASN A 204 1.78 8.30 8.11
C ASN A 204 1.25 7.96 6.72
N ILE A 205 -0.07 8.03 6.51
CA ILE A 205 -0.68 7.72 5.22
C ILE A 205 -1.01 9.03 4.50
N GLU A 206 -1.94 9.83 5.03
CA GLU A 206 -2.43 11.04 4.35
C GLU A 206 -1.33 12.08 4.13
N ALA A 207 -0.45 12.31 5.11
CA ALA A 207 0.63 13.30 5.00
C ALA A 207 1.53 13.08 3.77
N PHE A 208 1.75 11.83 3.35
CA PHE A 208 2.53 11.54 2.15
C PHE A 208 1.83 12.06 0.88
N PHE A 209 0.52 11.84 0.77
CA PHE A 209 -0.27 12.30 -0.38
C PHE A 209 -0.50 13.81 -0.38
N ASP A 210 -0.56 14.43 0.79
CA ASP A 210 -0.65 15.89 0.90
C ASP A 210 0.69 16.55 0.54
N ALA A 211 1.82 15.93 0.90
CA ALA A 211 3.15 16.48 0.67
C ALA A 211 3.79 16.06 -0.67
N SER A 212 3.24 15.06 -1.36
CA SER A 212 3.74 14.58 -2.66
C SER A 212 3.71 15.64 -3.75
N THR A 213 2.91 16.70 -3.60
CA THR A 213 2.92 17.89 -4.46
C THR A 213 4.32 18.54 -4.50
N TYR A 214 5.06 18.50 -3.39
CA TYR A 214 6.43 19.03 -3.26
C TYR A 214 7.51 17.97 -3.53
N CYS A 215 7.13 16.78 -4.02
CA CYS A 215 8.05 15.70 -4.35
C CYS A 215 8.50 15.78 -5.82
N LEU A 216 9.76 15.40 -6.06
CA LEU A 216 10.34 15.10 -7.37
C LEU A 216 9.82 13.74 -7.83
N LEU A 217 8.52 13.70 -8.13
CA LEU A 217 7.86 12.62 -8.83
C LEU A 217 7.79 12.98 -10.32
N SER A 218 7.83 11.96 -11.18
CA SER A 218 7.49 12.11 -12.59
C SER A 218 6.04 12.60 -12.74
N LEU A 219 5.72 13.18 -13.90
CA LEU A 219 4.34 13.61 -14.19
C LEU A 219 3.35 12.45 -14.10
N GLU A 220 3.77 11.24 -14.48
CA GLU A 220 2.96 10.02 -14.40
C GLU A 220 2.69 9.63 -12.94
N GLU A 221 3.71 9.61 -12.08
CA GLU A 221 3.54 9.29 -10.66
C GLU A 221 2.65 10.32 -9.93
N LYS A 222 2.76 11.62 -10.27
CA LYS A 222 1.87 12.64 -9.73
C LYS A 222 0.42 12.44 -10.15
N ARG A 223 0.21 12.10 -11.43
CA ARG A 223 -1.12 11.75 -11.97
C ARG A 223 -1.72 10.57 -11.22
N ASP A 224 -0.91 9.57 -10.90
CA ASP A 224 -1.38 8.38 -10.17
C ASP A 224 -1.81 8.71 -8.73
N VAL A 225 -1.04 9.54 -8.03
CA VAL A 225 -1.40 10.02 -6.68
C VAL A 225 -2.74 10.77 -6.69
N GLU A 226 -2.96 11.66 -7.66
CA GLU A 226 -4.22 12.42 -7.76
C GLU A 226 -5.41 11.52 -8.09
N GLN A 227 -5.26 10.61 -9.06
CA GLN A 227 -6.27 9.62 -9.40
C GLN A 227 -6.66 8.76 -8.19
N LEU A 228 -5.67 8.31 -7.41
CA LEU A 228 -5.90 7.56 -6.18
C LEU A 228 -6.69 8.38 -5.17
N ASN A 229 -6.38 9.67 -5.02
CA ASN A 229 -7.11 10.57 -4.14
C ASN A 229 -8.57 10.76 -4.59
N LYS A 230 -8.84 10.94 -5.89
CA LYS A 230 -10.20 11.05 -6.45
C LYS A 230 -11.01 9.78 -6.18
N LEU A 231 -10.44 8.62 -6.50
CA LEU A 231 -11.12 7.33 -6.27
C LEU A 231 -11.38 7.09 -4.78
N LYS A 232 -10.39 7.34 -3.91
CA LYS A 232 -10.53 7.27 -2.46
C LYS A 232 -11.66 8.18 -1.97
N ASN A 233 -11.69 9.44 -2.42
CA ASN A 233 -12.72 10.40 -2.03
C ASN A 233 -14.13 9.95 -2.47
N ALA A 234 -14.27 9.41 -3.68
CA ALA A 234 -15.53 8.87 -4.18
C ALA A 234 -16.04 7.71 -3.31
N ILE A 235 -15.15 6.79 -2.91
CA ILE A 235 -15.47 5.67 -2.00
C ILE A 235 -15.94 6.22 -0.63
N VAL A 236 -15.21 7.19 -0.07
CA VAL A 236 -15.53 7.81 1.22
C VAL A 236 -16.89 8.53 1.20
N GLU A 237 -17.17 9.29 0.15
CA GLU A 237 -18.45 10.00 0.00
C GLU A 237 -19.61 9.02 -0.18
N LYS A 238 -19.40 7.93 -0.94
CA LYS A 238 -20.39 6.85 -1.04
C LYS A 238 -20.68 6.23 0.33
N ALA A 239 -19.65 5.95 1.13
CA ALA A 239 -19.79 5.39 2.48
C ALA A 239 -20.54 6.33 3.43
N LYS A 240 -20.26 7.64 3.39
CA LYS A 240 -21.02 8.66 4.13
C LYS A 240 -22.48 8.72 3.69
N GLY A 241 -22.72 8.64 2.37
CA GLY A 241 -24.07 8.58 1.79
C GLY A 241 -24.87 7.40 2.33
N ILE A 242 -24.29 6.20 2.32
CA ILE A 242 -24.94 4.99 2.84
C ILE A 242 -25.27 5.15 4.34
N LYS A 243 -24.34 5.67 5.15
CA LYS A 243 -24.59 5.94 6.58
C LYS A 243 -25.82 6.84 6.78
N ARG A 244 -25.93 7.92 5.99
CA ARG A 244 -27.09 8.84 6.03
C ARG A 244 -28.38 8.11 5.66
N GLN A 245 -28.35 7.28 4.61
CA GLN A 245 -29.51 6.51 4.16
C GLN A 245 -29.97 5.44 5.17
N ILE A 246 -29.03 4.82 5.90
CA ILE A 246 -29.38 3.91 7.00
C ILE A 246 -30.09 4.67 8.11
N LEU A 247 -29.58 5.84 8.51
CA LEU A 247 -30.16 6.68 9.55
C LEU A 247 -31.57 7.16 9.18
N SER A 248 -31.77 7.64 7.96
CA SER A 248 -33.08 8.07 7.47
C SER A 248 -34.06 6.90 7.30
N GLY A 249 -33.55 5.69 7.08
CA GLY A 249 -34.38 4.50 6.82
C GLY A 249 -34.81 4.37 5.37
N GLU A 250 -34.11 5.04 4.45
CA GLU A 250 -34.35 4.94 3.00
C GLU A 250 -33.97 3.58 2.42
N LEU A 251 -33.03 2.86 3.06
CA LEU A 251 -32.58 1.56 2.58
C LEU A 251 -33.55 0.45 2.99
N SER A 252 -34.02 -0.30 1.98
CA SER A 252 -34.77 -1.52 2.19
C SER A 252 -33.85 -2.67 2.63
N GLY A 253 -33.98 -3.12 3.88
CA GLY A 253 -33.23 -4.24 4.45
C GLY A 253 -33.05 -4.15 5.97
N GLU A 254 -32.42 -5.16 6.55
CA GLU A 254 -32.08 -5.25 7.97
C GLU A 254 -30.82 -4.41 8.26
N TYR A 255 -31.00 -3.09 8.38
CA TYR A 255 -29.94 -2.15 8.72
C TYR A 255 -30.20 -1.53 10.10
N SER A 256 -29.23 -1.62 10.99
CA SER A 256 -29.35 -1.03 12.34
C SER A 256 -29.18 0.49 12.30
N LYS A 257 -30.23 1.22 12.68
CA LYS A 257 -30.16 2.69 12.88
C LYS A 257 -29.27 3.08 14.07
N MET A 258 -29.17 2.20 15.07
CA MET A 258 -28.30 2.42 16.24
C MET A 258 -26.83 2.25 15.89
N PHE A 259 -26.54 1.40 14.90
CA PHE A 259 -25.17 1.11 14.45
C PHE A 259 -25.08 1.13 12.91
N PRO A 260 -25.17 2.33 12.28
CA PRO A 260 -25.19 2.49 10.83
C PRO A 260 -23.79 2.33 10.21
N CYS A 261 -23.30 1.08 10.17
CA CYS A 261 -22.02 0.74 9.59
C CYS A 261 -21.98 0.99 8.08
N SER A 262 -20.88 1.56 7.59
CA SER A 262 -20.69 1.74 6.15
C SER A 262 -19.23 1.73 5.69
N SER A 263 -18.31 1.22 6.51
CA SER A 263 -16.89 1.18 6.19
C SER A 263 -16.47 0.09 5.22
N HIS A 264 -17.36 -0.88 4.92
CA HIS A 264 -17.05 -2.00 4.04
C HIS A 264 -17.88 -1.90 2.75
N PHE A 265 -17.31 -2.39 1.67
CA PHE A 265 -17.95 -2.46 0.37
C PHE A 265 -17.49 -3.71 -0.38
N HIS A 266 -18.19 -4.08 -1.44
CA HIS A 266 -17.78 -5.20 -2.28
C HIS A 266 -17.74 -4.80 -3.76
N VAL A 267 -16.91 -5.53 -4.49
CA VAL A 267 -16.76 -5.44 -5.96
C VAL A 267 -16.69 -6.83 -6.56
N LEU A 268 -16.93 -6.95 -7.86
CA LEU A 268 -16.71 -8.22 -8.55
C LEU A 268 -15.23 -8.61 -8.45
N GLN A 269 -14.95 -9.91 -8.29
CA GLN A 269 -13.59 -10.40 -8.07
C GLN A 269 -12.63 -9.96 -9.19
N GLU A 270 -13.11 -9.97 -10.45
CA GLU A 270 -12.40 -9.53 -11.65
C GLU A 270 -12.05 -8.02 -11.68
N GLU A 271 -12.79 -7.21 -10.92
CA GLU A 271 -12.57 -5.78 -10.78
C GLU A 271 -11.60 -5.45 -9.63
N GLY A 272 -11.20 -6.44 -8.82
CA GLY A 272 -10.31 -6.24 -7.68
C GLY A 272 -8.96 -5.60 -8.04
N LYS A 273 -8.45 -5.88 -9.26
CA LYS A 273 -7.21 -5.28 -9.79
C LYS A 273 -7.23 -3.74 -9.81
N TYR A 274 -8.40 -3.13 -9.95
CA TYR A 274 -8.54 -1.67 -9.97
C TYR A 274 -8.36 -1.02 -8.59
N LEU A 275 -8.40 -1.82 -7.53
CA LEU A 275 -8.25 -1.40 -6.14
C LEU A 275 -6.85 -1.68 -5.58
N ALA A 276 -5.99 -2.37 -6.35
CA ALA A 276 -4.66 -2.78 -5.92
C ALA A 276 -3.81 -1.61 -5.39
N SER A 277 -3.82 -0.48 -6.11
CA SER A 277 -3.07 0.70 -5.69
C SER A 277 -3.63 1.36 -4.44
N LEU A 278 -4.95 1.31 -4.20
CA LEU A 278 -5.54 1.81 -2.95
C LEU A 278 -5.19 0.92 -1.76
N GLU A 279 -5.14 -0.40 -1.98
CA GLU A 279 -4.75 -1.38 -0.97
C GLU A 279 -3.26 -1.28 -0.62
N LEU A 280 -2.39 -1.17 -1.62
CA LEU A 280 -0.95 -0.97 -1.45
C LEU A 280 -0.64 0.28 -0.62
N ASN A 281 -1.44 1.33 -0.79
CA ASN A 281 -1.31 2.58 -0.04
C ASN A 281 -2.12 2.60 1.27
N HIS A 282 -2.59 1.45 1.74
CA HIS A 282 -3.29 1.27 3.01
C HIS A 282 -4.56 2.11 3.19
N PHE A 283 -5.20 2.58 2.11
CA PHE A 283 -6.50 3.25 2.19
C PHE A 283 -7.63 2.27 2.44
N ILE A 284 -7.49 1.07 1.89
CA ILE A 284 -8.41 -0.05 2.02
C ILE A 284 -7.63 -1.34 2.26
N SER A 285 -8.32 -2.38 2.71
CA SER A 285 -7.74 -3.72 2.77
C SER A 285 -8.80 -4.74 2.37
N LYS A 286 -8.41 -5.76 1.60
CA LYS A 286 -9.27 -6.89 1.32
C LYS A 286 -9.62 -7.59 2.63
N TYR A 287 -10.90 -7.78 2.85
CA TYR A 287 -11.44 -8.26 4.12
C TYR A 287 -11.92 -9.70 4.04
N GLU A 288 -12.72 -10.02 3.03
CA GLU A 288 -13.24 -11.37 2.79
C GLU A 288 -13.62 -11.58 1.33
N GLU A 289 -13.73 -12.83 0.88
CA GLU A 289 -14.39 -13.17 -0.39
C GLU A 289 -15.73 -13.83 -0.10
N LEU A 290 -16.77 -13.39 -0.81
CA LEU A 290 -18.13 -13.91 -0.68
C LEU A 290 -18.74 -14.13 -2.06
N SER A 291 -19.91 -14.77 -2.09
CA SER A 291 -20.79 -14.75 -3.26
C SER A 291 -21.90 -13.74 -3.03
N ASN A 292 -22.13 -12.87 -4.01
CA ASN A 292 -23.24 -11.92 -3.95
C ASN A 292 -24.59 -12.63 -4.15
N LYS A 293 -25.69 -11.85 -4.10
CA LYS A 293 -27.05 -12.39 -4.28
C LYS A 293 -27.28 -13.03 -5.67
N ASP A 294 -26.47 -12.66 -6.66
CA ASP A 294 -26.55 -13.16 -8.03
C ASP A 294 -25.61 -14.37 -8.26
N GLY A 295 -24.98 -14.89 -7.19
CA GLY A 295 -24.08 -16.05 -7.25
C GLY A 295 -22.69 -15.75 -7.80
N LYS A 296 -22.36 -14.47 -8.07
CA LYS A 296 -21.03 -14.06 -8.53
C LYS A 296 -20.08 -13.91 -7.34
N LYS A 297 -18.82 -14.32 -7.53
CA LYS A 297 -17.76 -14.09 -6.55
C LYS A 297 -17.44 -12.60 -6.46
N VAL A 298 -17.36 -12.12 -5.22
CA VAL A 298 -17.07 -10.73 -4.89
C VAL A 298 -15.98 -10.66 -3.83
N ASN A 299 -15.15 -9.64 -3.95
CA ASN A 299 -14.17 -9.27 -2.92
C ASN A 299 -14.79 -8.17 -2.07
N VAL A 300 -14.86 -8.40 -0.76
CA VAL A 300 -15.22 -7.38 0.23
C VAL A 300 -13.94 -6.67 0.65
N TYR A 301 -13.98 -5.35 0.61
CA TYR A 301 -12.93 -4.47 1.11
C TYR A 301 -13.45 -3.68 2.30
N CYS A 302 -12.54 -3.28 3.17
CA CYS A 302 -12.80 -2.37 4.26
C CYS A 302 -11.99 -1.09 4.08
N LEU A 303 -12.53 0.05 4.50
CA LEU A 303 -11.76 1.28 4.66
C LEU A 303 -10.77 1.13 5.82
N ASN A 304 -9.60 1.74 5.67
CA ASN A 304 -8.68 1.97 6.77
C ASN A 304 -9.43 2.56 7.98
N TYR A 305 -9.18 2.01 9.16
CA TYR A 305 -9.91 2.39 10.35
C TYR A 305 -9.76 3.89 10.68
N GLY A 306 -8.54 4.42 10.57
CA GLY A 306 -8.26 5.83 10.80
C GLY A 306 -8.96 6.74 9.78
N LEU A 307 -8.96 6.36 8.50
CA LEU A 307 -9.69 7.04 7.44
C LEU A 307 -11.21 7.09 7.73
N ALA A 308 -11.77 5.96 8.14
CA ALA A 308 -13.19 5.85 8.49
C ALA A 308 -13.51 6.73 9.71
N LYS A 309 -12.70 6.67 10.76
CA LYS A 309 -12.88 7.47 11.99
C LYS A 309 -12.84 8.97 11.69
N LYS A 310 -11.84 9.42 10.93
CA LYS A 310 -11.70 10.81 10.48
C LYS A 310 -12.94 11.34 9.76
N ASN A 311 -13.54 10.49 8.91
CA ASN A 311 -14.70 10.83 8.10
C ASN A 311 -16.05 10.53 8.77
N ASN A 312 -16.05 10.22 10.08
CA ASN A 312 -17.25 9.83 10.82
C ASN A 312 -18.01 8.65 10.17
N ILE A 313 -17.28 7.66 9.65
CA ILE A 313 -17.82 6.41 9.12
C ILE A 313 -17.71 5.35 10.23
N ILE A 314 -18.80 4.63 10.49
CA ILE A 314 -18.81 3.57 11.51
C ILE A 314 -18.23 2.30 10.90
N TRP A 315 -17.23 1.75 11.59
CA TRP A 315 -16.46 0.61 11.09
C TRP A 315 -17.08 -0.73 11.48
N GLY A 316 -17.09 -1.68 10.55
CA GLY A 316 -17.51 -3.07 10.79
C GLY A 316 -18.94 -3.35 10.35
N LYS A 317 -19.62 -4.25 11.07
CA LYS A 317 -21.04 -4.60 10.91
C LYS A 317 -21.71 -4.74 12.29
N PRO A 318 -23.04 -4.65 12.40
CA PRO A 318 -23.75 -4.95 13.63
C PRO A 318 -23.60 -6.42 14.05
N SER A 319 -23.71 -6.69 15.35
CA SER A 319 -23.65 -8.05 15.89
C SER A 319 -24.94 -8.82 15.63
N GLY A 320 -24.84 -10.09 15.23
CA GLY A 320 -25.98 -10.98 15.03
C GLY A 320 -25.89 -11.80 13.75
N GLY A 321 -26.47 -13.00 13.74
CA GLY A 321 -26.45 -13.89 12.58
C GLY A 321 -27.20 -13.34 11.36
N GLU A 322 -28.17 -12.47 11.59
CA GLU A 322 -28.93 -11.74 10.55
C GLU A 322 -28.02 -10.84 9.69
N TYR A 323 -26.94 -10.30 10.27
CA TYR A 323 -25.96 -9.47 9.57
C TYR A 323 -24.84 -10.27 8.87
N SER A 324 -24.95 -11.60 8.80
CA SER A 324 -23.96 -12.45 8.11
C SER A 324 -23.74 -12.05 6.64
N LYS A 325 -24.79 -11.56 5.96
CA LYS A 325 -24.74 -11.08 4.56
C LYS A 325 -24.72 -9.57 4.44
N TYR A 326 -24.35 -8.84 5.50
CA TYR A 326 -24.42 -7.38 5.55
C TYR A 326 -23.61 -6.73 4.42
N PHE A 327 -22.34 -7.12 4.26
CA PHE A 327 -21.42 -6.50 3.30
C PHE A 327 -21.73 -6.79 1.83
N VAL A 328 -22.49 -7.86 1.53
CA VAL A 328 -22.97 -8.18 0.17
C VAL A 328 -24.33 -7.56 -0.15
N GLY A 329 -24.84 -6.68 0.73
CA GLY A 329 -26.04 -5.88 0.47
C GLY A 329 -25.85 -4.96 -0.74
N ARG A 330 -26.92 -4.76 -1.54
CA ARG A 330 -26.89 -3.90 -2.74
C ARG A 330 -26.30 -2.50 -2.51
N PRO A 331 -26.56 -1.81 -1.37
CA PRO A 331 -25.97 -0.49 -1.12
C PRO A 331 -24.44 -0.49 -1.07
N PHE A 332 -23.84 -1.63 -0.71
CA PHE A 332 -22.40 -1.81 -0.57
C PHE A 332 -21.71 -2.28 -1.87
N ASN A 333 -22.44 -2.43 -2.98
CA ASN A 333 -21.84 -2.76 -4.27
C ASN A 333 -21.21 -1.49 -4.89
N TYR A 334 -19.89 -1.48 -5.01
CA TYR A 334 -19.12 -0.33 -5.51
C TYR A 334 -18.55 -0.57 -6.92
N SER A 335 -18.84 -1.70 -7.55
CA SER A 335 -18.38 -2.03 -8.90
C SER A 335 -18.63 -0.91 -9.91
N SER A 336 -19.87 -0.42 -9.98
CA SER A 336 -20.25 0.65 -10.90
C SER A 336 -19.59 1.98 -10.55
N LEU A 337 -19.43 2.29 -9.26
CA LEU A 337 -18.74 3.50 -8.81
C LEU A 337 -17.30 3.50 -9.30
N ILE A 338 -16.56 2.41 -9.08
CA ILE A 338 -15.15 2.30 -9.45
C ILE A 338 -14.98 2.38 -10.96
N LEU A 339 -15.77 1.63 -11.73
CA LEU A 339 -15.72 1.69 -13.20
C LEU A 339 -16.04 3.08 -13.74
N ASN A 340 -17.03 3.77 -13.17
CA ASN A 340 -17.37 5.12 -13.59
C ASN A 340 -16.26 6.12 -13.28
N GLN A 341 -15.64 6.05 -12.09
CA GLN A 341 -14.49 6.89 -11.75
C GLN A 341 -13.31 6.63 -12.69
N LEU A 342 -13.03 5.37 -13.03
CA LEU A 342 -11.96 5.04 -13.99
C LEU A 342 -12.25 5.57 -15.40
N ARG A 343 -13.51 5.58 -15.83
CA ARG A 343 -13.93 6.17 -17.12
C ARG A 343 -13.80 7.69 -17.12
N GLU A 344 -14.20 8.35 -16.05
CA GLU A 344 -14.06 9.80 -15.89
C GLU A 344 -12.58 10.22 -15.92
N LEU A 345 -11.68 9.35 -15.44
CA LEU A 345 -10.24 9.60 -15.44
C LEU A 345 -9.56 9.33 -16.79
N LYS A 346 -10.17 8.59 -17.74
CA LYS A 346 -9.51 8.16 -18.98
C LYS A 346 -10.27 8.62 -20.22
N LYS A 347 -9.61 9.45 -21.05
CA LYS A 347 -10.07 9.85 -22.37
C LYS A 347 -9.32 9.11 -23.46
N ILE A 348 -10.03 8.20 -24.11
CA ILE A 348 -9.52 7.52 -25.29
C ILE A 348 -9.80 8.44 -26.48
N HIS A 349 -8.78 8.95 -27.16
CA HIS A 349 -9.01 9.86 -28.28
C HIS A 349 -7.95 9.73 -29.39
N CYS A 350 -8.31 10.16 -30.59
CA CYS A 350 -7.39 10.19 -31.72
C CYS A 350 -6.45 11.40 -31.64
N THR A 351 -5.15 11.16 -31.78
CA THR A 351 -4.10 12.20 -31.77
C THR A 351 -4.12 13.12 -32.99
N ASN A 352 -4.92 12.82 -34.01
CA ASN A 352 -5.08 13.69 -35.17
C ASN A 352 -6.03 14.83 -34.82
N GLU A 353 -5.51 16.05 -34.70
CA GLU A 353 -6.27 17.27 -34.34
C GLU A 353 -7.48 17.53 -35.25
N GLN A 354 -7.40 17.14 -36.54
CA GLN A 354 -8.53 17.29 -37.47
C GLN A 354 -9.64 16.24 -37.26
N CYS A 355 -9.32 15.13 -36.59
CA CYS A 355 -10.29 14.09 -36.29
C CYS A 355 -10.86 14.22 -34.88
N GLY A 356 -9.99 14.38 -33.87
CA GLY A 356 -10.35 14.62 -32.46
C GLY A 356 -11.33 13.61 -31.84
N ARG A 357 -11.59 12.48 -32.50
CA ARG A 357 -12.65 11.54 -32.10
C ARG A 357 -12.32 10.94 -30.74
N ILE A 358 -13.30 10.98 -29.84
CA ILE A 358 -13.27 10.32 -28.54
C ILE A 358 -13.93 8.94 -28.67
N PHE A 359 -13.31 7.94 -28.05
CA PHE A 359 -13.74 6.55 -28.06
C PHE A 359 -14.21 6.14 -26.66
N SER A 360 -15.16 5.22 -26.61
CA SER A 360 -15.66 4.63 -25.37
C SER A 360 -14.83 3.40 -24.99
N GLU A 361 -14.99 2.93 -23.75
CA GLU A 361 -14.33 1.71 -23.27
C GLU A 361 -14.77 0.47 -24.06
N GLN A 362 -15.99 0.45 -24.61
CA GLN A 362 -16.47 -0.63 -25.48
C GLN A 362 -15.76 -0.67 -26.83
N ASP A 363 -15.23 0.48 -27.27
CA ASP A 363 -14.45 0.59 -28.50
C ASP A 363 -13.03 0.05 -28.32
N LEU A 364 -12.54 -0.15 -27.09
CA LEU A 364 -11.18 -0.66 -26.83
C LEU A 364 -10.95 -2.01 -27.48
N THR A 365 -11.92 -2.93 -27.36
CA THR A 365 -11.83 -4.24 -28.00
C THR A 365 -11.66 -4.10 -29.51
N GLY A 366 -12.38 -3.15 -30.14
CA GLY A 366 -12.23 -2.84 -31.56
C GLY A 366 -10.90 -2.16 -31.89
N LEU A 367 -10.41 -1.28 -31.02
CA LEU A 367 -9.13 -0.59 -31.17
C LEU A 367 -7.93 -1.54 -31.00
N GLU A 368 -8.02 -2.56 -30.14
CA GLU A 368 -7.01 -3.62 -30.03
C GLU A 368 -6.85 -4.36 -31.37
N PHE A 369 -7.96 -4.70 -32.03
CA PHE A 369 -7.92 -5.31 -33.36
C PHE A 369 -7.31 -4.38 -34.43
N THR A 370 -7.46 -3.06 -34.29
CA THR A 370 -6.85 -2.09 -35.21
C THR A 370 -5.46 -1.61 -34.79
N LYS A 371 -4.88 -2.18 -33.72
CA LYS A 371 -3.62 -1.73 -33.11
C LYS A 371 -3.64 -0.24 -32.77
N PHE A 372 -4.72 0.20 -32.12
CA PHE A 372 -4.97 1.58 -31.70
C PHE A 372 -4.91 2.59 -32.86
N LYS A 373 -5.46 2.23 -34.01
CA LYS A 373 -5.66 3.14 -35.13
C LYS A 373 -7.10 3.59 -35.25
N CYS A 374 -7.29 4.89 -35.43
CA CYS A 374 -8.58 5.54 -35.55
C CYS A 374 -9.29 5.07 -36.83
N PRO A 375 -10.50 4.51 -36.75
CA PRO A 375 -11.24 4.05 -37.93
C PRO A 375 -11.55 5.15 -38.95
N ASN A 376 -11.60 6.42 -38.52
CA ASN A 376 -11.98 7.54 -39.39
C ASN A 376 -10.79 8.11 -40.17
N CYS A 377 -9.64 8.28 -39.52
CA CYS A 377 -8.51 8.99 -40.12
C CYS A 377 -7.20 8.18 -40.10
N ASN A 378 -7.24 6.94 -39.61
CA ASN A 378 -6.09 6.06 -39.44
C ASN A 378 -4.98 6.62 -38.52
N GLY A 379 -5.25 7.73 -37.82
CA GLY A 379 -4.36 8.33 -36.83
C GLY A 379 -4.22 7.46 -35.58
N LYS A 380 -3.15 7.68 -34.82
CA LYS A 380 -2.93 6.97 -33.54
C LYS A 380 -4.05 7.34 -32.57
N VAL A 381 -4.56 6.35 -31.84
CA VAL A 381 -5.47 6.55 -30.72
C VAL A 381 -4.66 6.36 -29.45
N ILE A 382 -4.72 7.34 -28.57
CA ILE A 382 -4.06 7.28 -27.27
C ILE A 382 -5.11 7.31 -26.17
N ILE A 383 -4.78 6.67 -25.07
CA ILE A 383 -5.54 6.77 -23.82
C ILE A 383 -4.81 7.84 -23.02
N GLU A 384 -5.40 9.02 -22.94
CA GLU A 384 -4.93 10.07 -22.05
C GLU A 384 -5.71 10.03 -20.75
N THR A 385 -5.01 10.11 -19.62
CA THR A 385 -5.67 10.39 -18.35
C THR A 385 -6.07 11.87 -18.34
N ILE A 386 -7.36 12.15 -18.12
CA ILE A 386 -7.82 13.53 -17.91
C ILE A 386 -7.29 13.97 -16.54
N ILE A 387 -6.51 15.04 -16.54
CA ILE A 387 -6.24 15.82 -15.34
C ILE A 387 -7.12 17.06 -15.45
N ASP A 388 -7.75 17.46 -14.34
CA ASP A 388 -8.46 18.73 -14.30
C ASP A 388 -7.45 19.86 -14.53
N ASP A 389 -7.84 20.89 -15.29
CA ASP A 389 -7.02 22.09 -15.51
C ASP A 389 -6.57 22.75 -14.17
N GLU A 390 -7.30 22.47 -13.07
CA GLU A 390 -6.94 22.84 -11.69
C GLU A 390 -5.55 22.32 -11.23
N PHE A 391 -5.10 21.14 -11.67
CA PHE A 391 -3.78 20.61 -11.29
C PHE A 391 -2.63 21.38 -11.94
N LEU A 392 -2.83 21.85 -13.18
CA LEU A 392 -1.82 22.64 -13.91
C LEU A 392 -1.72 24.04 -13.31
N ASP A 393 -2.85 24.67 -12.99
CA ASP A 393 -2.90 25.95 -12.28
C ASP A 393 -2.27 25.88 -10.87
N ASP A 394 -2.36 24.72 -10.22
CA ASP A 394 -1.72 24.46 -8.93
C ASP A 394 -0.20 24.30 -9.01
N GLU A 395 0.34 23.68 -10.08
CA GLU A 395 1.80 23.60 -10.27
C GLU A 395 2.43 24.98 -10.51
N ASP A 396 1.74 25.84 -11.26
CA ASP A 396 2.20 27.21 -11.56
C ASP A 396 2.13 28.15 -10.34
N ASN A 397 1.25 27.85 -9.35
CA ASN A 397 1.17 28.59 -8.09
C ASN A 397 2.18 28.14 -7.01
N ILE A 398 2.93 27.05 -7.20
CA ILE A 398 3.96 26.57 -6.25
C ILE A 398 5.29 27.29 -6.50
N GLY A 399 5.28 28.60 -6.29
CA GLY A 399 6.42 29.47 -6.62
C GLY A 399 7.53 29.59 -5.56
N GLN A 400 7.55 28.81 -4.47
CA GLN A 400 8.47 29.14 -3.34
C GLN A 400 9.26 28.00 -2.69
N LEU A 401 8.89 26.73 -2.86
CA LEU A 401 9.59 25.62 -2.18
C LEU A 401 10.34 24.72 -3.16
N ARG A 402 11.58 24.37 -2.82
CA ARG A 402 12.39 23.40 -3.57
C ARG A 402 11.71 22.02 -3.55
N LYS A 403 11.55 21.37 -4.70
CA LYS A 403 11.07 19.99 -4.78
C LYS A 403 12.06 19.00 -4.13
N LEU A 404 11.54 18.05 -3.35
CA LEU A 404 12.30 17.05 -2.59
C LEU A 404 12.25 15.68 -3.25
N THR A 405 13.29 14.86 -3.16
CA THR A 405 13.18 13.43 -3.56
C THR A 405 12.22 12.67 -2.62
N VAL A 406 11.73 11.51 -3.04
CA VAL A 406 10.86 10.66 -2.19
C VAL A 406 11.53 10.36 -0.84
N ASN A 407 12.81 10.03 -0.84
CA ASN A 407 13.57 9.75 0.39
C ASN A 407 13.77 11.00 1.26
N GLU A 408 13.99 12.17 0.64
CA GLU A 408 14.03 13.45 1.36
C GLU A 408 12.68 13.74 2.02
N LEU A 409 11.57 13.52 1.30
CA LEU A 409 10.22 13.78 1.79
C LEU A 409 9.83 12.82 2.92
N LYS A 410 10.14 11.52 2.81
CA LYS A 410 9.91 10.53 3.87
C LYS A 410 10.57 10.97 5.19
N ILE A 411 11.82 11.43 5.14
CA ILE A 411 12.54 11.95 6.32
C ILE A 411 11.87 13.21 6.88
N VAL A 412 11.44 14.13 6.00
CA VAL A 412 10.76 15.36 6.41
C VAL A 412 9.43 15.07 7.12
N ILE A 413 8.61 14.18 6.56
CA ILE A 413 7.32 13.75 7.16
C ILE A 413 7.57 13.10 8.53
N GLU A 414 8.52 12.17 8.64
CA GLU A 414 8.80 11.49 9.90
C GLU A 414 9.33 12.45 10.98
N LEU A 415 10.13 13.45 10.60
CA LEU A 415 10.63 14.47 11.52
C LEU A 415 9.58 15.51 11.93
N ASN A 416 8.54 15.72 11.12
CA ASN A 416 7.50 16.73 11.40
C ASN A 416 6.81 16.48 12.74
N ASP A 417 6.69 15.21 13.12
CA ASP A 417 6.01 14.79 14.34
C ASP A 417 6.89 14.74 15.58
N LYS A 418 8.18 15.07 15.42
CA LYS A 418 9.16 15.00 16.50
C LYS A 418 9.41 16.42 17.01
N ASN A 419 9.28 16.59 18.32
CA ASN A 419 9.56 17.84 19.01
C ASN A 419 11.00 17.92 19.52
N ASP A 420 11.75 16.82 19.41
CA ASP A 420 13.12 16.67 19.85
C ASP A 420 14.00 16.09 18.75
N TYR A 421 15.32 16.28 18.87
CA TYR A 421 16.27 15.71 17.93
C TYR A 421 16.23 14.18 17.95
N VAL A 422 16.04 13.58 16.77
CA VAL A 422 16.00 12.14 16.54
C VAL A 422 17.28 11.66 15.87
N PHE A 423 17.78 10.48 16.24
CA PHE A 423 18.98 9.92 15.62
C PHE A 423 18.64 9.16 14.34
N ALA A 424 19.60 9.05 13.42
CA ALA A 424 19.42 8.31 12.16
C ALA A 424 19.02 6.84 12.37
N LYS A 425 19.48 6.21 13.47
CA LYS A 425 19.11 4.83 13.80
C LYS A 425 17.61 4.68 14.11
N ASP A 426 17.00 5.71 14.69
CA ASP A 426 15.61 5.69 15.11
C ASP A 426 14.69 6.02 13.93
N LEU A 427 15.20 6.82 12.98
CA LEU A 427 14.53 7.08 11.69
C LEU A 427 14.62 5.89 10.72
N ALA A 428 15.71 5.12 10.77
CA ALA A 428 16.02 4.05 9.81
C ALA A 428 14.90 3.03 9.64
N GLY A 429 14.31 2.57 10.74
CA GLY A 429 13.22 1.61 10.71
C GLY A 429 11.89 2.17 10.21
N GLU A 430 11.73 3.50 10.22
CA GLU A 430 10.47 4.15 9.84
C GLU A 430 10.44 4.58 8.38
N VAL A 431 11.58 5.03 7.84
CA VAL A 431 11.68 5.46 6.43
C VAL A 431 12.23 4.38 5.50
N ASP A 432 12.48 3.16 6.02
CA ASP A 432 13.08 2.03 5.30
C ASP A 432 14.41 2.39 4.62
N MET A 433 15.31 3.02 5.40
CA MET A 433 16.63 3.47 4.94
C MET A 433 17.73 3.10 5.93
N SER A 434 18.93 2.83 5.42
CA SER A 434 20.09 2.66 6.31
C SER A 434 20.37 3.95 7.10
N PRO A 435 20.85 3.86 8.37
CA PRO A 435 21.23 5.04 9.14
C PRO A 435 22.27 5.92 8.43
N GLN A 436 23.15 5.30 7.63
CA GLN A 436 24.13 5.99 6.80
C GLN A 436 23.46 6.81 5.71
N SER A 437 22.51 6.21 4.97
CA SER A 437 21.73 6.89 3.93
C SER A 437 20.96 8.07 4.50
N ILE A 438 20.32 7.90 5.67
CA ILE A 438 19.64 8.99 6.37
C ILE A 438 20.62 10.10 6.73
N GLY A 439 21.81 9.79 7.24
CA GLY A 439 22.82 10.79 7.55
C GLY A 439 23.24 11.62 6.34
N TRP A 440 23.36 10.99 5.17
CA TRP A 440 23.66 11.67 3.91
C TRP A 440 22.51 12.56 3.45
N VAL A 441 21.28 12.06 3.45
CA VAL A 441 20.09 12.82 3.02
C VAL A 441 19.80 13.97 3.99
N ALA A 442 19.83 13.72 5.29
CA ALA A 442 19.62 14.75 6.31
C ALA A 442 20.72 15.82 6.28
N LYS A 443 21.97 15.47 5.92
CA LYS A 443 23.03 16.45 5.66
C LYS A 443 22.70 17.36 4.48
N LYS A 444 22.11 16.82 3.41
CA LYS A 444 21.68 17.60 2.25
C LYS A 444 20.52 18.54 2.64
N LEU A 445 19.47 17.99 3.26
CA LEU A 445 18.34 18.77 3.78
C LEU A 445 18.76 19.88 4.76
N ALA A 446 19.82 19.65 5.53
CA ALA A 446 20.37 20.67 6.43
C ALA A 446 21.10 21.81 5.71
N ASN A 447 21.75 21.53 4.58
CA ASN A 447 22.32 22.59 3.75
C ASN A 447 21.22 23.48 3.14
N ASP A 448 20.04 22.91 2.91
CA ASP A 448 18.87 23.62 2.38
C ASP A 448 17.99 24.24 3.48
N HIS A 449 18.46 24.24 4.74
CA HIS A 449 17.74 24.77 5.91
C HIS A 449 16.39 24.11 6.21
N ILE A 450 16.12 22.93 5.65
CA ILE A 450 14.88 22.15 5.88
C ILE A 450 14.97 21.36 7.19
N VAL A 451 16.14 20.81 7.47
CA VAL A 451 16.42 20.02 8.69
C VAL A 451 17.55 20.67 9.46
N GLU A 452 17.42 20.78 10.78
CA GLU A 452 18.53 21.14 11.64
C GLU A 452 19.24 19.88 12.12
N ARG A 453 20.57 19.86 12.04
CA ARG A 453 21.40 18.80 12.62
C ARG A 453 22.20 19.33 13.80
N LYS A 454 22.21 18.60 14.91
CA LYS A 454 23.02 18.94 16.09
C LYS A 454 23.80 17.73 16.56
N LYS A 455 25.09 17.95 16.86
CA LYS A 455 25.95 16.91 17.42
C LYS A 455 25.55 16.67 18.89
N LYS A 456 25.10 15.45 19.20
CA LYS A 456 24.81 14.96 20.55
C LYS A 456 25.80 13.82 20.85
N GLY A 457 26.92 14.15 21.49
CA GLY A 457 28.02 13.21 21.71
C GLY A 457 28.76 12.87 20.41
N GLN A 458 28.85 11.58 20.08
CA GLN A 458 29.46 11.10 18.82
C GLN A 458 28.49 11.04 17.64
N LEU A 459 27.18 11.22 17.88
CA LEU A 459 26.14 11.07 16.87
C LEU A 459 25.49 12.42 16.55
N TYR A 460 24.87 12.51 15.37
CA TYR A 460 24.02 13.63 14.99
C TYR A 460 22.56 13.31 15.28
N GLY A 461 21.89 14.24 15.93
CA GLY A 461 20.43 14.28 16.00
C GLY A 461 19.88 15.26 14.98
N TYR A 462 18.67 14.99 14.49
CA TYR A 462 17.98 15.74 13.44
C TYR A 462 16.61 16.20 13.93
N ILE A 463 16.22 17.43 13.59
CA ILE A 463 14.89 17.98 13.85
C ILE A 463 14.46 18.84 12.67
N LEU A 464 13.15 18.91 12.41
CA LEU A 464 12.63 19.73 11.31
C LEU A 464 12.66 21.22 11.70
N THR A 465 13.11 22.09 10.80
CA THR A 465 13.06 23.55 10.99
C THR A 465 11.64 24.07 10.72
N ASP A 466 11.36 25.33 11.09
CA ASP A 466 10.08 25.97 10.73
C ASP A 466 9.88 26.06 9.21
N TYR A 467 10.98 26.23 8.45
CA TYR A 467 10.97 26.16 7.00
C TYR A 467 10.67 24.73 6.52
N GLY A 468 11.30 23.71 7.10
CA GLY A 468 10.99 22.31 6.75
C GLY A 468 9.53 21.92 7.03
N ARG A 469 8.92 22.48 8.09
CA ARG A 469 7.51 22.26 8.41
C ARG A 469 6.55 22.78 7.35
N SER A 470 6.96 23.71 6.47
CA SER A 470 6.08 24.20 5.39
C SER A 470 5.75 23.10 4.37
N TYR A 471 6.63 22.09 4.21
CA TYR A 471 6.40 20.95 3.33
C TYR A 471 5.31 19.99 3.82
N CYS A 472 4.97 20.04 5.11
CA CYS A 472 3.97 19.17 5.73
C CYS A 472 2.65 19.90 6.05
N LYS A 473 2.51 21.17 5.67
CA LYS A 473 1.26 21.92 5.86
C LYS A 473 0.25 21.49 4.80
N LYS A 474 -0.96 21.13 5.24
CA LYS A 474 -2.10 20.84 4.36
C LYS A 474 -2.35 22.00 3.39
N ARG A 475 -2.70 21.67 2.14
CA ARG A 475 -3.45 22.61 1.30
C ARG A 475 -4.66 23.07 2.10
N MET A 476 -4.77 24.39 2.33
CA MET A 476 -6.09 24.96 2.56
C MET A 476 -6.80 24.87 1.22
N SER A 477 -7.66 23.87 1.06
CA SER A 477 -8.69 23.85 0.02
C SER A 477 -9.72 24.93 0.32
#